data_AF-A0A4P7RS04-F1
#
_entry.id   AF-A0A4P7RS04-F1
#
_cell.length_a   1.000
_cell.length_b   1.000
_cell.length_c   1.000
_cell.angle_alpha   90.00
_cell.angle_beta   90.00
_cell.angle_gamma   90.00
#
_symmetry.space_group_name_H-M   'P 1'
#
loop_
_entity.id
_entity.type
_entity.pdbx_description
1 polymer ?
#
loop_
_entity_poly.entity_id
_entity_poly.type
_entity_poly.pdbx_seq_one_letter_code
_entity_poly.pdbx_strand_id
1 'polypeptide(L)'
;MELLCRLGGIHGELMMHQSGGCCDGSSPMCYPAGEFIVGDRDVLLGLLDLRLGVGDIPDDLPEGSYAVPVWISGSQFQAWKHTQLVLDVVPGRGGGFSLESPEGVRFLSRGRAYTAVENDLLEQHPPLIGLDWEEGRRPEVPGEHLVVAEAADACPVPGMLQG
;
A
#
# COMPACT_ATOMS: atom_id res chain seq x y z
N MET A 1 1.06 4.54 -10.72
CA MET A 1 -0.19 5.18 -10.28
C MET A 1 -1.37 4.99 -11.26
N GLU A 2 -1.12 4.95 -12.57
CA GLU A 2 -2.15 4.86 -13.62
C GLU A 2 -3.28 3.84 -13.40
N LEU A 3 -2.96 2.62 -12.97
CA LEU A 3 -3.97 1.59 -12.71
C LEU A 3 -4.95 2.02 -11.61
N LEU A 4 -4.46 2.53 -10.48
CA LEU A 4 -5.31 2.98 -9.38
C LEU A 4 -6.17 4.17 -9.80
N CYS A 5 -5.63 5.12 -10.58
CA CYS A 5 -6.42 6.23 -11.12
C CYS A 5 -7.56 5.73 -12.01
N ARG A 6 -7.30 4.72 -12.85
CA ARG A 6 -8.33 4.10 -13.71
C ARG A 6 -9.39 3.40 -12.89
N LEU A 7 -8.98 2.56 -11.94
CA LEU A 7 -9.91 1.85 -11.06
C LEU A 7 -10.75 2.84 -10.25
N GLY A 8 -10.16 3.93 -9.77
CA GLY A 8 -10.86 4.97 -9.02
C GLY A 8 -11.88 5.72 -9.89
N GLY A 9 -11.55 5.96 -11.15
CA GLY A 9 -12.49 6.54 -12.12
C GLY A 9 -13.71 5.66 -12.41
N ILE A 10 -13.60 4.34 -12.23
CA ILE A 10 -14.69 3.37 -12.48
C ILE A 10 -15.48 3.07 -11.20
N HIS A 11 -14.79 2.90 -10.08
CA HIS A 11 -15.35 2.36 -8.84
C HIS A 11 -15.52 3.39 -7.73
N GLY A 12 -15.03 4.62 -7.91
CA GLY A 12 -15.05 5.66 -6.89
C GLY A 12 -13.82 5.61 -5.97
N GLU A 13 -14.00 6.03 -4.72
CA GLU A 13 -12.93 5.97 -3.71
C GLU A 13 -12.47 4.52 -3.51
N LEU A 14 -11.17 4.34 -3.34
CA LEU A 14 -10.55 3.02 -3.23
C LEU A 14 -9.92 2.84 -1.86
N MET A 15 -9.73 1.59 -1.47
CA MET A 15 -8.84 1.21 -0.38
C MET A 15 -8.03 -0.01 -0.78
N MET A 16 -6.88 -0.20 -0.13
CA MET A 16 -6.11 -1.42 -0.24
C MET A 16 -6.00 -2.13 1.10
N HIS A 17 -5.96 -3.46 1.06
CA HIS A 17 -5.63 -4.28 2.20
C HIS A 17 -4.55 -5.29 1.82
N GLN A 18 -3.41 -5.25 2.52
CA GLN A 18 -2.35 -6.24 2.43
C GLN A 18 -2.84 -7.53 3.07
N SER A 19 -3.13 -8.53 2.23
CA SER A 19 -3.58 -9.83 2.69
C SER A 19 -2.41 -10.71 3.15
N GLY A 20 -2.71 -11.60 4.10
CA GLY A 20 -1.81 -12.67 4.54
C GLY A 20 -2.33 -14.00 4.04
N GLY A 21 -1.61 -14.65 3.13
CA GLY A 21 -2.01 -15.92 2.52
C GLY A 21 -1.04 -17.04 2.84
N CYS A 22 -1.58 -18.21 3.22
CA CYS A 22 -0.81 -19.42 3.54
C CYS A 22 -0.33 -20.20 2.28
N CYS A 23 -0.95 -19.99 1.10
CA CYS A 23 -0.68 -20.83 -0.07
C CYS A 23 -0.33 -20.13 -1.40
N ASP A 24 -0.48 -18.80 -1.56
CA ASP A 24 -0.14 -18.10 -2.82
C ASP A 24 0.62 -16.76 -2.61
N GLY A 25 1.13 -16.54 -1.40
CA GLY A 25 1.86 -15.31 -1.06
C GLY A 25 0.93 -14.15 -0.66
N SER A 26 1.47 -13.27 0.18
CA SER A 26 0.82 -12.04 0.63
C SER A 26 0.62 -11.09 -0.56
N SER A 27 -0.60 -10.95 -1.08
CA SER A 27 -0.88 -10.01 -2.17
C SER A 27 -1.63 -8.78 -1.65
N PRO A 28 -1.26 -7.57 -2.08
CA PRO A 28 -2.10 -6.40 -1.88
C PRO A 28 -3.40 -6.60 -2.65
N MET A 29 -4.53 -6.28 -2.03
CA MET A 29 -5.86 -6.35 -2.65
C MET A 29 -6.46 -4.95 -2.70
N CYS A 30 -7.08 -4.59 -3.81
CA CYS A 30 -7.75 -3.31 -4.02
C CYS A 30 -9.28 -3.49 -4.02
N TYR A 31 -9.98 -2.65 -3.25
CA TYR A 31 -11.43 -2.67 -3.09
C TYR A 31 -12.00 -1.25 -3.25
N PRO A 32 -13.30 -1.08 -3.56
CA PRO A 32 -13.98 0.18 -3.30
C PRO A 32 -13.92 0.50 -1.80
N ALA A 33 -13.80 1.78 -1.45
CA ALA A 33 -13.76 2.21 -0.06
C ALA A 33 -15.01 1.72 0.70
N GLY A 34 -14.80 1.09 1.86
CA GLY A 34 -15.87 0.55 2.71
C GLY A 34 -16.34 -0.87 2.37
N GLU A 35 -15.93 -1.47 1.24
CA GLU A 35 -16.27 -2.86 0.88
C GLU A 35 -15.42 -3.89 1.65
N PHE A 36 -14.28 -3.47 2.19
CA PHE A 36 -13.51 -4.26 3.16
C PHE A 36 -13.58 -3.58 4.52
N ILE A 37 -13.99 -4.33 5.55
CA ILE A 37 -14.08 -3.83 6.93
C ILE A 37 -12.67 -3.71 7.50
N VAL A 38 -12.24 -2.48 7.76
CA VAL A 38 -11.01 -2.20 8.54
C VAL A 38 -11.35 -2.36 10.02
N GLY A 39 -10.67 -3.25 10.71
CA GLY A 39 -10.83 -3.43 12.15
C GLY A 39 -10.06 -2.38 12.96
N ASP A 40 -10.47 -2.17 14.22
CA ASP A 40 -9.84 -1.21 15.14
C ASP A 40 -8.32 -1.36 15.26
N ARG A 41 -7.82 -2.59 15.08
CA ARG A 41 -6.39 -2.97 15.22
C ARG A 41 -5.68 -3.15 13.88
N ASP A 42 -6.35 -2.93 12.76
CA ASP A 42 -5.69 -2.89 11.47
C ASP A 42 -4.81 -1.64 11.43
N VAL A 43 -3.63 -1.79 10.85
CA VAL A 43 -2.58 -0.77 10.85
C VAL A 43 -2.55 -0.09 9.49
N LEU A 44 -2.55 1.23 9.49
CA LEU A 44 -2.36 2.02 8.28
C LEU A 44 -0.88 1.98 7.90
N LEU A 45 -0.57 1.35 6.77
CA LEU A 45 0.79 1.29 6.23
C LEU A 45 1.17 2.57 5.49
N GLY A 46 0.19 3.24 4.90
CA GLY A 46 0.40 4.47 4.15
C GLY A 46 -0.87 4.96 3.47
N LEU A 47 -0.80 6.18 2.96
CA LEU A 47 -1.84 6.82 2.19
C LEU A 47 -1.28 7.11 0.79
N LEU A 48 -1.74 6.36 -0.22
CA LEU A 48 -1.30 6.62 -1.59
C LEU A 48 -2.03 7.85 -2.12
N ASP A 49 -1.26 8.76 -2.72
CA ASP A 49 -1.77 9.95 -3.37
C ASP A 49 -1.79 9.75 -4.90
N LEU A 50 -2.99 9.65 -5.45
CA LEU A 50 -3.18 9.43 -6.89
C LEU A 50 -2.81 10.64 -7.76
N ARG A 51 -2.50 11.79 -7.15
CA ARG A 51 -2.02 12.99 -7.85
C ARG A 51 -0.53 12.91 -8.18
N LEU A 52 0.22 12.07 -7.46
CA LEU A 52 1.68 12.02 -7.57
C LEU A 52 2.15 11.21 -8.78
N GLY A 53 3.14 11.77 -9.47
CA GLY A 53 4.01 11.11 -10.43
C GLY A 53 5.33 10.67 -9.80
N VAL A 54 6.18 10.05 -10.62
CA VAL A 54 7.51 9.58 -10.20
C VAL A 54 8.38 10.78 -9.80
N GLY A 55 8.92 10.73 -8.58
CA GLY A 55 9.82 11.76 -8.07
C GLY A 55 9.11 12.97 -7.47
N ASP A 56 7.78 12.97 -7.40
CA ASP A 56 7.04 14.01 -6.69
C ASP A 56 7.14 13.81 -5.17
N ILE A 57 7.01 14.91 -4.43
CA ILE A 57 6.86 14.93 -2.97
C ILE A 57 5.55 15.66 -2.69
N PRO A 58 4.62 15.09 -1.90
CA PRO A 58 3.35 15.76 -1.60
C PRO A 58 3.56 16.99 -0.72
N ASP A 59 2.87 18.09 -1.04
CA ASP A 59 2.82 19.30 -0.20
C ASP A 59 1.69 19.24 0.84
N ASP A 60 0.68 18.40 0.61
CA ASP A 60 -0.48 18.18 1.47
C ASP A 60 -0.94 16.71 1.42
N LEU A 61 -1.89 16.34 2.29
CA LEU A 61 -2.52 15.01 2.21
C LEU A 61 -3.54 14.99 1.06
N PRO A 62 -3.65 13.87 0.32
CA PRO A 62 -4.75 13.70 -0.61
C PRO A 62 -6.08 13.56 0.14
N GLU A 63 -7.15 14.00 -0.51
CA GLU A 63 -8.52 13.87 0.00
C GLU A 63 -9.43 13.18 -1.03
N GLY A 64 -10.53 12.58 -0.54
CA GLY A 64 -11.55 11.92 -1.36
C GLY A 64 -10.97 10.85 -2.29
N SER A 65 -11.37 10.87 -3.55
CA SER A 65 -10.97 9.88 -4.56
C SER A 65 -9.49 9.90 -4.95
N TYR A 66 -8.71 10.87 -4.48
CA TYR A 66 -7.26 10.89 -4.67
C TYR A 66 -6.50 10.16 -3.57
N ALA A 67 -7.16 9.83 -2.46
CA ALA A 67 -6.56 9.17 -1.32
C ALA A 67 -6.89 7.67 -1.33
N VAL A 68 -5.88 6.82 -1.32
CA VAL A 68 -6.07 5.37 -1.21
C VAL A 68 -5.32 4.85 0.02
N PRO A 69 -6.02 4.62 1.15
CA PRO A 69 -5.39 4.09 2.35
C PRO A 69 -5.03 2.62 2.16
N VAL A 70 -3.84 2.24 2.65
CA VAL A 70 -3.32 0.87 2.58
C VAL A 70 -3.28 0.29 3.98
N TRP A 71 -4.06 -0.75 4.21
CA TRP A 71 -4.23 -1.40 5.51
C TRP A 71 -3.54 -2.76 5.58
N ILE A 72 -3.21 -3.20 6.79
CA ILE A 72 -2.79 -4.58 7.08
C ILE A 72 -3.34 -4.99 8.45
N SER A 73 -3.63 -6.27 8.65
CA SER A 73 -4.08 -6.70 9.98
C SER A 73 -2.98 -6.54 11.03
N GLY A 74 -3.33 -6.16 12.26
CA GLY A 74 -2.36 -5.95 13.33
C GLY A 74 -1.44 -7.15 13.60
N SER A 75 -1.96 -8.38 13.47
CA SER A 75 -1.16 -9.62 13.59
C SER A 75 -0.12 -9.77 12.49
N GLN A 76 -0.48 -9.41 11.25
CA GLN A 76 0.44 -9.43 10.12
C GLN A 76 1.44 -8.28 10.24
N PHE A 77 1.01 -7.09 10.64
CA PHE A 77 1.92 -5.97 10.88
C PHE A 77 3.06 -6.35 11.82
N GLN A 78 2.80 -7.09 12.91
CA GLN A 78 3.88 -7.52 13.81
C GLN A 78 4.95 -8.39 13.13
N ALA A 79 4.57 -9.18 12.11
CA ALA A 79 5.52 -9.97 11.34
C ALA A 79 6.31 -9.14 10.31
N TRP A 80 5.76 -8.01 9.85
CA TRP A 80 6.28 -7.22 8.73
C TRP A 80 6.79 -5.82 9.13
N LYS A 81 6.66 -5.40 10.39
CA LYS A 81 6.97 -4.03 10.86
C LYS A 81 8.41 -3.55 10.62
N HIS A 82 9.33 -4.47 10.37
CA HIS A 82 10.73 -4.19 10.07
C HIS A 82 11.02 -4.12 8.55
N THR A 83 9.98 -4.05 7.74
CA THR A 83 10.05 -4.11 6.28
C THR A 83 9.28 -2.95 5.65
N GLN A 84 9.95 -2.20 4.79
CA GLN A 84 9.30 -1.28 3.86
C GLN A 84 8.58 -2.08 2.78
N LEU A 85 7.29 -1.81 2.63
CA LEU A 85 6.46 -2.43 1.59
C LEU A 85 6.42 -1.54 0.36
N VAL A 86 6.81 -2.12 -0.77
CA VAL A 86 6.73 -1.51 -2.09
C VAL A 86 5.60 -2.18 -2.85
N LEU A 87 4.65 -1.39 -3.33
CA LEU A 87 3.52 -1.87 -4.11
C LEU A 87 3.80 -1.70 -5.60
N ASP A 88 3.77 -2.83 -6.32
CA ASP A 88 3.96 -2.91 -7.76
C ASP A 88 2.73 -3.50 -8.45
N VAL A 89 2.71 -3.37 -9.78
CA VAL A 89 1.70 -3.98 -10.65
C VAL A 89 2.42 -4.85 -11.67
N VAL A 90 2.02 -6.12 -11.77
CA VAL A 90 2.62 -7.08 -12.70
C VAL A 90 1.54 -7.80 -13.50
N PRO A 91 1.85 -8.28 -14.73
CA PRO A 91 0.95 -9.17 -15.44
C PRO A 91 0.64 -10.43 -14.62
N GLY A 92 -0.61 -10.87 -14.63
CA GLY A 92 -1.00 -12.08 -13.91
C GLY A 92 -2.45 -12.04 -13.44
N ARG A 93 -2.87 -13.15 -12.83
CA ARG A 93 -4.19 -13.25 -12.24
C ARG A 93 -4.17 -12.62 -10.84
N GLY A 94 -4.97 -11.57 -10.64
CA GLY A 94 -5.22 -11.00 -9.31
C GLY A 94 -5.97 -11.96 -8.39
N GLY A 95 -6.02 -11.64 -7.10
CA GLY A 95 -6.86 -12.37 -6.16
C GLY A 95 -8.33 -12.15 -6.52
N GLY A 96 -9.17 -13.19 -6.53
CA GLY A 96 -10.50 -13.17 -7.16
C GLY A 96 -11.50 -12.11 -6.69
N PHE A 97 -11.19 -11.35 -5.63
CA PHE A 97 -11.99 -10.23 -5.11
C PHE A 97 -11.36 -8.85 -5.35
N SER A 98 -10.15 -8.78 -5.90
CA SER A 98 -9.43 -7.53 -6.14
C SER A 98 -9.88 -6.86 -7.44
N LEU A 99 -10.07 -5.55 -7.43
CA LEU A 99 -10.63 -4.79 -8.55
C LEU A 99 -9.85 -4.89 -9.87
N GLU A 100 -8.52 -5.08 -9.83
CA GLU A 100 -7.69 -5.20 -11.02
C GLU A 100 -7.77 -6.58 -11.69
N SER A 101 -8.40 -7.57 -11.05
CA SER A 101 -8.44 -8.95 -11.54
C SER A 101 -8.96 -9.09 -12.99
N PRO A 102 -9.96 -8.31 -13.46
CA PRO A 102 -10.41 -8.35 -14.85
C PRO A 102 -9.43 -7.72 -15.85
N GLU A 103 -8.45 -6.93 -15.39
CA GLU A 103 -7.52 -6.17 -16.23
C GLU A 103 -6.28 -7.00 -16.67
N GLY A 104 -6.21 -8.27 -16.26
CA GLY A 104 -5.09 -9.17 -16.61
C GLY A 104 -3.78 -8.86 -15.90
N VAL A 105 -3.84 -8.03 -14.85
CA VAL A 105 -2.73 -7.69 -13.97
C VAL A 105 -3.06 -8.05 -12.52
N ARG A 106 -2.06 -7.96 -11.65
CA ARG A 106 -2.21 -8.10 -10.20
C ARG A 106 -1.30 -7.13 -9.46
N PHE A 107 -1.71 -6.72 -8.27
CA PHE A 107 -0.79 -6.06 -7.35
C PHE A 107 0.23 -7.04 -6.77
N LEU A 108 1.44 -6.55 -6.51
CA LEU A 108 2.55 -7.30 -5.92
C LEU A 108 3.17 -6.45 -4.81
N SER A 109 3.28 -6.98 -3.60
CA SER A 109 4.13 -6.37 -2.58
C SER A 109 5.55 -6.94 -2.65
N ARG A 110 6.53 -6.05 -2.60
CA ARG A 110 7.95 -6.35 -2.46
C ARG A 110 8.43 -5.75 -1.15
N GLY A 111 9.37 -6.42 -0.51
CA GLY A 111 9.91 -5.99 0.78
C GLY A 111 11.34 -5.45 0.62
N ARG A 112 11.64 -4.40 1.37
CA ARG A 112 13.00 -3.98 1.71
C ARG A 112 13.11 -3.94 3.23
N ALA A 113 14.13 -4.56 3.81
CA ALA A 113 14.34 -4.46 5.25
C ALA A 113 14.70 -3.01 5.62
N TYR A 114 14.09 -2.49 6.68
CA TYR A 114 14.52 -1.22 7.25
C TYR A 114 15.91 -1.34 7.86
N THR A 115 16.70 -0.28 7.72
CA THR A 115 17.97 -0.12 8.45
C THR A 115 17.73 0.02 9.95
N ALA A 116 18.78 -0.09 10.76
CA ALA A 116 18.65 0.12 12.21
C ALA A 116 18.14 1.52 12.55
N VAL A 117 18.65 2.55 11.86
CA VAL A 117 18.21 3.95 12.03
C VAL A 117 16.73 4.12 11.68
N GLU A 118 16.26 3.52 10.57
CA GLU A 118 14.85 3.56 10.20
C GLU A 118 13.96 2.85 11.22
N ASN A 119 14.39 1.69 11.75
CA ASN A 119 13.66 1.00 12.81
C ASN A 119 13.58 1.85 14.10
N ASP A 120 14.68 2.47 14.53
CA ASP A 120 14.70 3.33 15.71
C ASP A 120 13.77 4.54 15.57
N LEU A 121 13.66 5.11 14.35
CA LEU A 121 12.71 6.16 14.03
C LEU A 121 11.26 5.65 14.08
N LEU A 122 10.97 4.50 13.45
CA LEU A 122 9.63 3.91 13.44
C LEU A 122 9.14 3.53 14.85
N GLU A 123 10.03 3.13 15.76
CA GLU A 123 9.67 2.86 17.16
C GLU A 123 9.22 4.12 17.91
N GLN A 124 9.74 5.29 17.54
CA GLN A 124 9.34 6.58 18.11
C GLN A 124 8.04 7.13 17.49
N HIS A 125 7.66 6.64 16.31
CA HIS A 125 6.51 7.09 15.53
C HIS A 125 5.56 5.90 15.25
N PRO A 126 4.80 5.45 16.26
CA PRO A 126 3.88 4.33 16.07
C PRO A 126 2.83 4.65 14.99
N PRO A 127 2.49 3.67 14.12
CA PRO A 127 1.55 3.91 13.04
C PRO A 127 0.13 4.09 13.57
N LEU A 128 -0.70 4.77 12.78
CA LEU A 128 -2.13 4.86 13.05
C LEU A 128 -2.79 3.50 12.88
N ILE A 129 -3.80 3.24 13.71
CA ILE A 129 -4.67 2.06 13.59
C ILE A 129 -6.08 2.44 13.14
N GLY A 130 -6.89 1.44 12.82
CA GLY A 130 -8.28 1.63 12.36
C GLY A 130 -9.09 2.50 13.31
N LEU A 131 -8.97 2.30 14.64
CA LEU A 131 -9.65 3.12 15.63
C LEU A 131 -9.29 4.61 15.50
N ASP A 132 -8.01 4.90 15.31
CA ASP A 132 -7.52 6.27 15.18
C ASP A 132 -8.08 6.97 13.95
N TRP A 133 -8.19 6.20 12.86
CA TRP A 133 -8.72 6.68 11.60
C TRP A 133 -10.22 6.96 11.68
N GLU A 134 -10.97 6.11 12.37
CA GLU A 134 -12.39 6.32 12.66
C GLU A 134 -12.62 7.55 13.54
N GLU A 135 -11.72 7.82 14.49
CA GLU A 135 -11.72 9.04 15.31
C GLU A 135 -11.27 10.30 14.55
N GLY A 136 -10.94 10.16 13.26
CA GLY A 136 -10.57 11.28 12.38
C GLY A 136 -9.09 11.63 12.38
N ARG A 137 -8.22 10.84 13.03
CA ARG A 137 -6.76 11.04 12.96
C ARG A 137 -6.25 10.67 11.58
N ARG A 138 -5.25 11.40 11.10
CA ARG A 138 -4.64 11.23 9.77
C ARG A 138 -3.11 11.27 9.89
N PRO A 139 -2.38 10.60 8.99
CA PRO A 139 -0.91 10.60 9.03
C PRO A 139 -0.35 11.99 8.75
N GLU A 140 0.93 12.19 9.02
CA GLU A 140 1.64 13.39 8.59
C GLU A 140 1.85 13.38 7.07
N VAL A 141 2.02 14.56 6.48
CA VAL A 141 2.37 14.68 5.05
C VAL A 141 3.75 14.09 4.85
N PRO A 142 3.92 13.09 3.95
CA PRO A 142 5.22 12.48 3.70
C PRO A 142 6.26 13.49 3.21
N GLY A 143 7.43 13.52 3.86
CA GLY A 143 8.56 14.35 3.45
C GLY A 143 9.45 13.73 2.37
N GLU A 144 9.03 12.62 1.77
CA GLU A 144 9.81 11.81 0.83
C GLU A 144 8.97 11.36 -0.38
N HIS A 145 9.66 10.79 -1.38
CA HIS A 145 9.03 10.30 -2.60
C HIS A 145 8.20 9.03 -2.34
N LEU A 146 6.88 9.11 -2.49
CA LEU A 146 6.00 7.94 -2.41
C LEU A 146 5.98 7.11 -3.70
N VAL A 147 6.26 7.74 -4.85
CA VAL A 147 6.24 7.10 -6.17
C VAL A 147 7.64 7.19 -6.77
N VAL A 148 8.27 6.04 -6.97
CA VAL A 148 9.64 5.91 -7.50
C VAL A 148 9.62 5.08 -8.79
N ALA A 149 10.53 5.38 -9.72
CA ALA A 149 10.70 4.56 -10.93
C ALA A 149 11.24 3.17 -10.58
N GLU A 150 12.18 3.13 -9.65
CA GLU A 150 12.77 1.91 -9.12
C GLU A 150 12.85 1.99 -7.61
N ALA A 151 12.28 1.00 -6.94
CA ALA A 151 12.54 0.80 -5.52
C ALA A 151 13.86 0.04 -5.38
N ALA A 152 14.96 0.80 -5.36
CA ALA A 152 16.27 0.27 -5.03
C ALA A 152 16.19 -0.51 -3.71
N ASP A 153 16.86 -1.66 -3.66
CA ASP A 153 16.92 -2.59 -2.51
C ASP A 153 15.64 -3.36 -2.14
N ALA A 154 14.52 -3.15 -2.85
CA ALA A 154 13.39 -4.07 -2.73
C ALA A 154 13.64 -5.35 -3.55
N CYS A 155 13.15 -6.49 -3.06
CA CYS A 155 13.24 -7.77 -3.79
C CYS A 155 12.85 -7.59 -5.26
N PRO A 156 13.53 -8.21 -6.24
CA PRO A 156 13.23 -8.02 -7.65
C PRO A 156 11.84 -8.54 -8.01
N VAL A 157 11.23 -7.96 -9.04
CA VAL A 157 9.98 -8.48 -9.61
C VAL A 157 10.24 -9.89 -10.18
N PRO A 158 9.49 -10.93 -9.76
CA PRO A 158 9.66 -12.29 -10.28
C PRO A 158 9.51 -12.34 -11.81
N GLY A 159 10.49 -12.92 -12.51
CA GLY A 159 10.45 -13.13 -13.96
C GLY A 159 11.11 -12.03 -14.81
N MET A 160 11.58 -10.94 -14.19
CA MET A 160 12.42 -9.95 -14.89
C MET A 160 13.89 -10.39 -14.79
N LEU A 161 14.36 -11.15 -15.78
CA LEU A 161 15.80 -11.35 -15.97
C LEU A 161 16.40 -9.98 -16.27
N GLN A 162 17.33 -9.51 -15.42
CA GLN A 162 18.19 -8.38 -15.76
C GLN A 162 19.00 -8.77 -16.99
N GLY A 163 18.66 -8.16 -18.14
CA GLY A 163 19.36 -8.30 -19.40
C GLY A 163 20.53 -7.34 -19.50
#